data_AF-A0A6M2E4H1-F1
#
_entry.id   AF-A0A6M2E4H1-F1
#
_cell.length_a   1.000
_cell.length_b   1.000
_cell.length_c   1.000
_cell.angle_alpha   90.00
_cell.angle_beta   90.00
_cell.angle_gamma   90.00
#
_symmetry.space_group_name_H-M   'P 1'
#
loop_
_entity.id
_entity.type
_entity.pdbx_description
1 polymer ?
#
loop_
_entity_poly.entity_id
_entity_poly.type
_entity_poly.pdbx_seq_one_letter_code
_entity_poly.pdbx_strand_id
1 'polypeptide(L)'
;MGLGDRPPRSGFESFLLGLYGLFDTPVTWVRENIVVPNRADYNWYHRKFRRVPTIDECYTDDMMCKFEANEQYKRDREVDTKIVNLLSRRRDDCLIYEMGNEEKCQPVIDQYKEAELNWFIKYGDLGPHSNVVAAFMKQKHRLIAERRRALKAQQTVEFE
;
A
#
# COMPACT_ATOMS: atom_id res chain seq x y z
N MET A 1 4.16 23.64 12.61
CA MET A 1 5.37 24.40 12.25
C MET A 1 4.95 25.43 11.20
N GLY A 2 4.55 26.62 11.65
CA GLY A 2 4.27 27.73 10.76
C GLY A 2 5.60 28.34 10.30
N LEU A 3 5.71 28.69 9.03
CA LEU A 3 6.92 29.22 8.38
C LEU A 3 7.34 30.63 8.86
N GLY A 4 6.78 31.13 9.97
CA GLY A 4 7.01 32.48 10.50
C GLY A 4 8.12 32.62 11.54
N ASP A 5 8.73 31.52 12.01
CA ASP A 5 9.64 31.57 13.17
C ASP A 5 11.08 31.99 12.83
N ARG A 6 11.37 32.46 11.61
CA ARG A 6 12.71 32.92 11.21
C ARG A 6 12.63 34.35 10.64
N PRO A 7 13.39 35.33 11.18
CA PRO A 7 13.46 36.66 10.59
C PRO A 7 14.09 36.59 9.19
N PRO A 8 13.58 37.34 8.19
CA PRO A 8 14.09 37.29 6.82
C PRO A 8 15.53 37.80 6.78
N ARG A 9 16.39 37.08 6.04
CA ARG A 9 17.84 37.37 5.99
C ARG A 9 18.18 38.32 4.83
N SER A 10 17.29 38.49 3.84
CA SER A 10 17.47 39.37 2.66
C SER A 10 16.18 40.07 2.19
N GLY A 11 16.32 41.16 1.42
CA GLY A 11 15.18 41.92 0.87
C GLY A 11 14.31 41.15 -0.14
N PHE A 12 14.90 40.18 -0.86
CA PHE A 12 14.15 39.31 -1.78
C PHE A 12 13.26 38.31 -1.03
N GLU A 13 13.76 37.76 0.08
CA GLU A 13 12.94 36.90 0.96
C GLU A 13 11.76 37.66 1.54
N SER A 14 11.97 38.92 1.98
CA SER A 14 10.89 39.78 2.49
C SER A 14 9.80 40.03 1.44
N PHE A 15 10.17 40.19 0.17
CA PHE A 15 9.21 40.36 -0.93
C PHE A 15 8.39 39.09 -1.18
N LEU A 16 9.05 37.93 -1.28
CA LEU A 16 8.37 36.65 -1.48
C LEU A 16 7.44 36.29 -0.30
N LEU A 17 7.87 36.57 0.93
CA LEU A 17 7.04 36.40 2.12
C LEU A 17 5.83 37.34 2.11
N GLY A 18 5.99 38.58 1.61
CA GLY A 18 4.88 39.51 1.42
C GLY A 18 3.84 38.99 0.41
N LEU A 19 4.29 38.44 -0.72
CA LEU A 19 3.41 37.81 -1.72
C LEU A 19 2.71 36.55 -1.17
N TYR A 20 3.44 35.72 -0.43
CA TYR A 20 2.85 34.55 0.22
C TYR A 20 1.80 34.96 1.26
N GLY A 21 2.10 35.96 2.09
CA GLY A 21 1.20 36.48 3.11
C GLY A 21 -0.10 37.05 2.53
N LEU A 22 -0.06 37.66 1.34
CA LEU A 22 -1.26 38.14 0.64
C LEU A 22 -2.29 37.03 0.37
N PHE A 23 -1.85 35.78 0.19
CA PHE A 23 -2.74 34.64 -0.06
C PHE A 23 -2.96 33.76 1.16
N ASP A 24 -1.93 33.53 1.98
CA ASP A 24 -2.06 32.65 3.14
C ASP A 24 -2.94 33.28 4.23
N THR A 25 -2.83 34.59 4.47
CA THR A 25 -3.61 35.29 5.50
C THR A 25 -5.13 35.24 5.28
N PRO A 26 -5.70 35.49 4.07
CA PRO A 26 -7.13 35.31 3.87
C PRO A 26 -7.54 33.83 3.96
N VAL A 27 -6.69 32.89 3.53
CA VAL A 27 -7.00 31.45 3.59
C VAL A 27 -7.06 30.96 5.03
N THR A 28 -6.10 31.36 5.87
CA THR A 28 -6.12 31.05 7.31
C THR A 28 -7.32 31.71 7.99
N TRP A 29 -7.62 32.97 7.66
CA TRP A 29 -8.81 33.65 8.17
C TRP A 29 -10.11 32.91 7.83
N VAL A 30 -10.29 32.44 6.59
CA VAL A 30 -11.45 31.63 6.18
C VAL A 30 -11.50 30.30 6.93
N ARG A 31 -10.36 29.62 7.07
CA ARG A 31 -10.28 28.35 7.80
C ARG A 31 -10.74 28.53 9.24
N GLU A 32 -10.25 29.55 9.92
CA GLU A 32 -10.51 29.78 11.34
C GLU A 32 -11.91 30.33 11.61
N ASN A 33 -12.39 31.28 10.80
CA ASN A 33 -13.66 31.97 11.06
C ASN A 33 -14.88 31.29 10.42
N ILE A 34 -14.69 30.51 9.36
CA ILE A 34 -15.81 29.89 8.62
C ILE A 34 -15.76 28.37 8.73
N VAL A 35 -14.62 27.74 8.41
CA VAL A 35 -14.56 26.27 8.28
C VAL A 35 -14.55 25.57 9.64
N VAL A 36 -13.68 26.00 10.57
CA VAL A 36 -13.54 25.39 11.90
C VAL A 36 -14.84 25.49 12.72
N PRO A 37 -15.49 26.65 12.87
CA PRO A 37 -16.72 26.75 13.67
C PRO A 37 -17.92 26.08 13.01
N ASN A 38 -17.98 25.99 11.67
CA ASN A 38 -19.06 25.32 10.97
C ASN A 38 -18.85 23.79 10.83
N ARG A 39 -17.70 23.26 11.28
CA ARG A 39 -17.43 21.82 11.24
C ARG A 39 -18.12 21.15 12.43
N ALA A 40 -19.20 20.41 12.15
CA ALA A 40 -19.76 19.51 13.14
C ALA A 40 -18.72 18.46 13.55
N ASP A 41 -18.44 18.36 14.84
CA ASP A 41 -17.60 17.29 15.38
C ASP A 41 -18.44 16.01 15.45
N TYR A 42 -18.05 14.99 14.69
CA TYR A 42 -18.69 13.68 14.71
C TYR A 42 -17.64 12.58 14.73
N ASN A 43 -17.89 11.61 15.60
CA ASN A 43 -17.00 10.47 15.75
C ASN A 43 -17.25 9.47 14.61
N TRP A 44 -16.20 9.11 13.89
CA TRP A 44 -16.21 8.01 12.93
C TRP A 44 -15.18 6.97 13.37
N TYR A 45 -15.51 5.69 13.20
CA TYR A 45 -14.67 4.59 13.64
C TYR A 45 -14.22 3.73 12.46
N HIS A 46 -13.00 3.22 12.54
CA HIS A 46 -12.52 2.24 11.59
C HIS A 46 -13.25 0.90 11.79
N ARG A 47 -13.89 0.41 10.73
CA ARG A 47 -14.57 -0.89 10.76
C ARG A 47 -13.54 -2.01 10.95
N LYS A 48 -13.77 -2.87 11.94
CA LYS A 48 -12.96 -4.07 12.19
C LYS A 48 -13.72 -5.30 11.71
N PHE A 49 -13.14 -6.02 10.76
CA PHE A 49 -13.66 -7.30 10.31
C PHE A 49 -13.01 -8.44 11.10
N ARG A 50 -13.82 -9.35 11.63
CA ARG A 50 -13.29 -10.60 12.20
C ARG A 50 -12.79 -11.50 11.06
N ARG A 51 -11.82 -12.36 11.37
CA ARG A 51 -11.36 -13.38 10.43
C ARG A 51 -12.42 -14.50 10.33
N VAL A 52 -12.56 -15.02 9.11
CA VAL A 52 -13.41 -16.14 8.71
C VAL A 52 -12.46 -17.31 8.36
N PRO A 53 -12.89 -18.58 8.48
CA PRO A 53 -12.15 -19.72 7.94
C PRO A 53 -11.73 -19.49 6.49
N THR A 54 -10.54 -19.97 6.14
CA THR A 54 -9.99 -19.87 4.79
C THR A 54 -10.53 -20.99 3.88
N ILE A 55 -10.28 -20.88 2.58
CA ILE A 55 -10.89 -21.77 1.58
C ILE A 55 -10.45 -23.25 1.69
N ASP A 56 -9.30 -23.49 2.32
CA ASP A 56 -8.73 -24.81 2.58
C ASP A 56 -9.44 -25.59 3.69
N GLU A 57 -10.01 -24.89 4.68
CA GLU A 57 -10.79 -25.48 5.77
C GLU A 57 -12.24 -25.76 5.34
N CYS A 58 -12.67 -25.18 4.22
CA CYS A 58 -14.03 -25.20 3.73
C CYS A 58 -14.36 -26.49 2.99
N TYR A 59 -15.57 -27.04 3.20
CA TYR A 59 -16.06 -28.16 2.40
C TYR A 59 -16.40 -27.75 0.96
N THR A 60 -16.43 -28.73 0.06
CA THR A 60 -16.67 -28.47 -1.37
C THR A 60 -18.14 -28.16 -1.71
N ASP A 61 -19.08 -28.54 -0.86
CA ASP A 61 -20.52 -28.33 -1.00
C ASP A 61 -21.03 -27.12 -0.21
N ASP A 62 -20.31 -26.66 0.81
CA ASP A 62 -20.69 -25.46 1.59
C ASP A 62 -20.42 -24.17 0.80
N MET A 63 -21.49 -23.61 0.23
CA MET A 63 -21.44 -22.36 -0.52
C MET A 63 -21.32 -21.11 0.37
N MET A 64 -21.79 -21.16 1.62
CA MET A 64 -21.76 -20.00 2.52
C MET A 64 -20.34 -19.76 3.03
N CYS A 65 -19.68 -20.83 3.49
CA CYS A 65 -18.27 -20.75 3.90
C CYS A 65 -17.38 -20.26 2.74
N LYS A 66 -17.58 -20.75 1.52
CA LYS A 66 -16.86 -20.26 0.33
C LYS A 66 -17.13 -18.79 0.04
N PHE A 67 -18.38 -18.34 0.20
CA PHE A 67 -18.75 -16.95 -0.02
C PHE A 67 -18.05 -16.02 0.99
N GLU A 68 -18.09 -16.35 2.27
CA GLU A 68 -17.45 -15.53 3.31
C GLU A 68 -15.92 -15.50 3.14
N ALA A 69 -15.31 -16.64 2.82
CA ALA A 69 -13.88 -16.73 2.51
C ALA A 69 -13.51 -15.89 1.26
N ASN A 70 -14.36 -15.88 0.24
CA ASN A 70 -14.14 -15.07 -0.96
C ASN A 70 -14.26 -13.57 -0.68
N GLU A 71 -15.21 -13.16 0.17
CA GLU A 71 -15.34 -11.77 0.58
C GLU A 71 -14.16 -11.31 1.46
N GLN A 72 -13.63 -12.19 2.31
CA GLN A 72 -12.38 -11.90 3.02
C GLN A 72 -11.21 -11.76 2.06
N TYR A 73 -11.06 -12.66 1.09
CA TYR A 73 -10.02 -12.60 0.07
C TYR A 73 -10.06 -11.29 -0.74
N LYS A 74 -11.24 -10.82 -1.16
CA LYS A 74 -11.40 -9.55 -1.87
C LYS A 74 -10.92 -8.36 -1.02
N ARG A 75 -11.34 -8.32 0.25
CA ARG A 75 -10.92 -7.28 1.20
C ARG A 75 -9.42 -7.30 1.42
N ASP A 76 -8.83 -8.47 1.62
CA ASP A 76 -7.38 -8.61 1.80
C ASP A 76 -6.62 -8.20 0.52
N ARG A 77 -7.15 -8.50 -0.68
CA ARG A 77 -6.59 -8.04 -1.96
C ARG A 77 -6.59 -6.52 -2.10
N GLU A 78 -7.68 -5.86 -1.70
CA GLU A 78 -7.75 -4.41 -1.69
C GLU A 78 -6.73 -3.80 -0.73
N VAL A 79 -6.62 -4.35 0.48
CA VAL A 79 -5.63 -3.90 1.48
C VAL A 79 -4.21 -4.07 0.94
N ASP A 80 -3.86 -5.25 0.40
CA ASP A 80 -2.54 -5.52 -0.17
C ASP A 80 -2.22 -4.55 -1.32
N THR A 81 -3.21 -4.22 -2.16
CA THR A 81 -3.06 -3.24 -3.24
C THR A 81 -2.79 -1.84 -2.69
N LYS A 82 -3.44 -1.44 -1.59
CA LYS A 82 -3.17 -0.16 -0.92
C LYS A 82 -1.78 -0.14 -0.26
N ILE A 83 -1.28 -1.27 0.24
CA ILE A 83 0.08 -1.39 0.77
C ILE A 83 1.11 -1.11 -0.33
N VAL A 84 0.98 -1.77 -1.49
CA VAL A 84 1.90 -1.54 -2.63
C VAL A 84 1.84 -0.09 -3.11
N ASN A 85 0.64 0.49 -3.23
CA ASN A 85 0.46 1.89 -3.61
C ASN A 85 1.11 2.87 -2.60
N LEU A 86 1.03 2.57 -1.30
CA LEU A 86 1.68 3.37 -0.27
C LEU A 86 3.21 3.32 -0.42
N LEU A 87 3.78 2.14 -0.65
CA LEU A 87 5.21 1.97 -0.86
C LEU A 87 5.68 2.66 -2.15
N SER A 88 4.88 2.61 -3.22
CA SER A 88 5.16 3.37 -4.46
C SER A 88 5.24 4.86 -4.20
N ARG A 89 4.30 5.43 -3.43
CA ARG A 89 4.33 6.86 -3.07
C ARG A 89 5.58 7.21 -2.28
N ARG A 90 5.96 6.39 -1.31
CA ARG A 90 7.20 6.60 -0.53
C ARG A 90 8.45 6.58 -1.40
N ARG A 91 8.51 5.69 -2.39
CA ARG A 91 9.59 5.66 -3.38
C ARG A 91 9.62 6.98 -4.16
N ASP A 92 8.48 7.41 -4.69
CA ASP A 92 8.39 8.62 -5.50
C ASP A 92 8.73 9.88 -4.69
N ASP A 93 8.23 9.98 -3.45
CA ASP A 93 8.54 11.05 -2.51
C ASP A 93 10.04 11.13 -2.22
N CYS A 94 10.71 9.98 -2.03
CA CYS A 94 12.16 9.92 -1.82
C CYS A 94 12.93 10.43 -3.04
N LEU A 95 12.56 9.95 -4.24
CA LEU A 95 13.22 10.36 -5.48
C LEU A 95 13.07 11.86 -5.75
N ILE A 96 11.90 12.42 -5.47
CA ILE A 96 11.64 13.87 -5.60
C ILE A 96 12.47 14.65 -4.58
N TYR A 97 12.51 14.21 -3.31
CA TYR A 97 13.24 14.90 -2.25
C TYR A 97 14.76 14.91 -2.48
N GLU A 98 15.32 13.78 -2.93
CA GLU A 98 16.75 13.63 -3.18
C GLU A 98 17.19 14.06 -4.60
N MET A 99 16.30 14.70 -5.37
CA MET A 99 16.55 15.19 -6.73
C MET A 99 17.06 14.08 -7.68
N GLY A 100 16.56 12.85 -7.50
CA GLY A 100 16.92 11.69 -8.33
C GLY A 100 18.18 10.92 -7.91
N ASN A 101 18.79 11.20 -6.74
CA ASN A 101 19.89 10.36 -6.24
C ASN A 101 19.37 8.99 -5.76
N GLU A 102 19.42 7.99 -6.65
CA GLU A 102 18.88 6.65 -6.37
C GLU A 102 19.57 5.94 -5.20
N GLU A 103 20.88 6.15 -5.01
CA GLU A 103 21.66 5.48 -3.95
C GLU A 103 21.10 5.68 -2.55
N LYS A 104 20.60 6.88 -2.25
CA LYS A 104 19.99 7.20 -0.96
C LYS A 104 18.61 6.58 -0.78
N CYS A 105 17.90 6.34 -1.89
CA CYS A 105 16.54 5.81 -1.91
C CYS A 105 16.47 4.29 -2.10
N GLN A 106 17.60 3.60 -2.29
CA GLN A 106 17.67 2.14 -2.46
C GLN A 106 16.84 1.34 -1.44
N PRO A 107 16.91 1.57 -0.11
CA PRO A 107 16.15 0.76 0.83
C PRO A 107 14.63 0.88 0.63
N VAL A 108 14.14 2.04 0.19
CA VAL A 108 12.70 2.26 -0.08
C VAL A 108 12.31 1.61 -1.41
N ILE A 109 13.20 1.69 -2.41
CA ILE A 109 13.02 1.05 -3.71
C ILE A 109 12.95 -0.47 -3.55
N ASP A 110 13.82 -1.06 -2.74
CA ASP A 110 13.87 -2.50 -2.50
C ASP A 110 12.61 -2.99 -1.76
N GLN A 111 12.15 -2.25 -0.74
CA GLN A 111 10.89 -2.54 -0.07
C GLN A 111 9.69 -2.52 -1.04
N TYR A 112 9.67 -1.53 -1.94
CA TYR A 112 8.63 -1.46 -2.97
C TYR A 112 8.69 -2.66 -3.92
N LYS A 113 9.89 -2.99 -4.44
CA LYS A 113 10.08 -4.11 -5.37
C LYS A 113 9.69 -5.45 -4.72
N GLU A 114 10.10 -5.67 -3.48
CA GLU A 114 9.73 -6.89 -2.74
C GLU A 114 8.21 -6.98 -2.56
N ALA A 115 7.55 -5.88 -2.16
CA ALA A 115 6.10 -5.86 -2.00
C ALA A 115 5.36 -6.05 -3.33
N GLU A 116 5.83 -5.44 -4.42
CA GLU A 116 5.30 -5.60 -5.77
C GLU A 116 5.41 -7.05 -6.24
N LEU A 117 6.58 -7.68 -6.06
CA LEU A 117 6.80 -9.09 -6.36
C LEU A 117 5.88 -9.99 -5.55
N ASN A 118 5.77 -9.77 -4.24
CA ASN A 118 4.88 -10.55 -3.37
C ASN A 118 3.41 -10.40 -3.76
N TRP A 119 2.99 -9.18 -4.12
CA TRP A 119 1.64 -8.92 -4.61
C TRP A 119 1.38 -9.65 -5.93
N PHE A 120 2.33 -9.59 -6.89
CA PHE A 120 2.20 -10.26 -8.18
C PHE A 120 2.20 -11.80 -8.04
N ILE A 121 3.02 -12.34 -7.15
CA ILE A 121 3.02 -13.77 -6.84
C ILE A 121 1.63 -14.23 -6.35
N LYS A 122 0.97 -13.43 -5.51
CA LYS A 122 -0.36 -13.76 -4.96
C LYS A 122 -1.51 -13.50 -5.95
N TYR A 123 -1.49 -12.37 -6.65
CA TYR A 123 -2.63 -11.84 -7.42
C TYR A 123 -2.40 -11.73 -8.94
N GLY A 124 -1.15 -11.80 -9.41
CA GLY A 124 -0.80 -11.72 -10.82
C GLY A 124 -1.36 -12.89 -11.64
N ASP A 125 -1.52 -12.69 -12.94
CA ASP A 125 -2.01 -13.69 -13.93
C ASP A 125 -3.37 -14.34 -13.61
N LEU A 126 -4.05 -13.87 -12.56
CA LEU A 126 -5.41 -14.24 -12.24
C LEU A 126 -6.33 -13.36 -13.09
N GLY A 127 -7.31 -13.99 -13.76
CA GLY A 127 -8.26 -13.27 -14.60
C GLY A 127 -9.06 -12.20 -13.85
N PRO A 128 -9.78 -11.31 -14.57
CA PRO A 128 -10.53 -10.21 -13.97
C PRO A 128 -11.54 -10.65 -12.89
N HIS A 129 -12.16 -11.81 -13.08
CA HIS A 129 -13.13 -12.42 -12.16
C HIS A 129 -12.49 -13.45 -11.23
N SER A 130 -11.29 -13.17 -10.71
CA SER A 130 -10.58 -14.11 -9.85
C SER A 130 -11.26 -14.29 -8.49
N ASN A 131 -11.48 -15.55 -8.14
CA ASN A 131 -12.02 -15.97 -6.86
C ASN A 131 -10.91 -16.53 -5.96
N VAL A 132 -11.21 -16.64 -4.66
CA VAL A 132 -10.32 -17.24 -3.67
C VAL A 132 -9.84 -18.66 -4.07
N VAL A 133 -10.69 -19.44 -4.74
CA VAL A 133 -10.36 -20.77 -5.25
C VAL A 133 -9.24 -20.72 -6.30
N ALA A 134 -9.29 -19.75 -7.22
CA ALA A 134 -8.27 -19.60 -8.24
C ALA A 134 -6.91 -19.20 -7.63
N ALA A 135 -6.93 -18.29 -6.66
CA ALA A 135 -5.73 -17.92 -5.91
C ALA A 135 -5.14 -19.11 -5.14
N PHE A 136 -5.99 -19.91 -4.50
CA PHE A 136 -5.58 -21.13 -3.80
C PHE A 136 -4.97 -22.17 -4.74
N MET A 137 -5.58 -22.38 -5.92
CA MET A 137 -5.01 -23.26 -6.92
C MET A 137 -3.66 -22.73 -7.42
N LYS A 138 -3.50 -21.42 -7.66
CA LYS A 138 -2.20 -20.83 -8.01
C LYS A 138 -1.15 -21.10 -6.93
N GLN A 139 -1.49 -20.90 -5.66
CA GLN A 139 -0.61 -21.20 -4.53
C GLN A 139 -0.20 -22.68 -4.52
N LYS A 140 -1.14 -23.59 -4.73
CA LYS A 140 -0.87 -25.03 -4.82
C LYS A 140 0.09 -25.37 -5.98
N HIS A 141 -0.10 -24.78 -7.16
CA HIS A 141 0.78 -24.99 -8.30
C HIS A 141 2.21 -24.53 -7.99
N ARG A 142 2.37 -23.39 -7.31
CA ARG A 142 3.68 -22.90 -6.86
C ARG A 142 4.37 -23.90 -5.93
N LEU A 143 3.67 -24.36 -4.89
CA LEU A 143 4.23 -25.31 -3.91
C LEU A 143 4.63 -26.64 -4.56
N ILE A 144 3.83 -27.16 -5.49
CA ILE A 144 4.17 -28.38 -6.24
C ILE A 144 5.42 -28.15 -7.12
N ALA A 145 5.52 -26.99 -7.77
CA ALA A 145 6.68 -26.65 -8.59
C ALA A 145 7.96 -26.51 -7.75
N GLU A 146 7.89 -25.83 -6.60
CA GLU A 146 8.99 -25.71 -5.64
C GLU A 146 9.45 -27.08 -5.15
N ARG A 147 8.51 -27.95 -4.76
CA ARG A 147 8.81 -29.33 -4.37
C ARG A 147 9.53 -30.10 -5.48
N ARG A 148 9.06 -29.99 -6.73
CA ARG A 148 9.71 -30.66 -7.88
C ARG A 148 11.12 -30.16 -8.14
N ARG A 149 11.37 -28.86 -7.98
CA ARG A 149 12.72 -28.28 -8.11
C ARG A 149 13.66 -28.80 -7.02
N ALA A 150 13.18 -28.86 -5.78
CA ALA A 150 13.95 -29.40 -4.66
C ALA A 150 14.34 -30.88 -4.88
N LEU A 151 13.39 -31.73 -5.32
CA LEU A 151 13.67 -33.13 -5.60
C LEU A 151 14.69 -33.32 -6.74
N LYS A 152 14.60 -32.51 -7.80
CA LYS A 152 15.58 -32.54 -8.89
C LYS A 152 16.98 -32.12 -8.42
N ALA A 153 17.06 -31.10 -7.56
CA ALA A 153 18.33 -30.64 -7.00
C ALA A 153 18.96 -31.71 -6.07
N GLN A 154 18.15 -32.44 -5.31
CA GLN A 154 18.63 -33.59 -4.53
C GLN A 154 19.16 -34.70 -5.43
N GLN A 155 18.42 -35.03 -6.50
CA GLN A 155 18.86 -36.03 -7.47
C GLN A 155 20.19 -35.64 -8.13
N THR A 156 20.37 -34.39 -8.57
CA THR A 156 21.64 -33.97 -9.20
C THR A 156 22.83 -34.09 -8.25
N VAL A 157 22.64 -33.80 -6.95
CA VAL A 157 23.69 -33.96 -5.94
C VAL A 157 24.02 -35.43 -5.68
N GLU A 158 23.06 -36.35 -5.83
CA GLU A 158 23.31 -37.80 -5.70
C GLU A 158 24.03 -38.40 -6.90
N PHE A 159 23.99 -37.75 -8.07
CA PHE A 159 24.64 -38.21 -9.31
C PHE A 159 26.02 -37.57 -9.56
N GLU A 160 26.42 -36.59 -8.75
CA GLU A 160 27.76 -35.98 -8.71
C GLU A 160 28.67 -36.69 -7.69
#